data_AF-A0A090VJK6-F1
#
_entry.id   AF-A0A090VJK6-F1
#
_cell.length_a   1.000
_cell.length_b   1.000
_cell.length_c   1.000
_cell.angle_alpha   90.00
_cell.angle_beta   90.00
_cell.angle_gamma   90.00
#
_symmetry.space_group_name_H-M   'P 1'
#
loop_
_entity.id
_entity.type
_entity.pdbx_description
1 polymer ?
#
loop_
_entity_poly.entity_id
_entity_poly.type
_entity_poly.pdbx_seq_one_letter_code
_entity_poly.pdbx_strand_id
1 'polypeptide(L)' 'MNIDTDLQYAFMEGIRDYMGGKSEYLKAQIGNPDGADSPNKKFYDPRVWLREGEKTFVARLKKAFEDLNNVNTL' A
#
# COMPACT_ATOMS: atom_id res chain seq x y z
N MET A 1 -10.60 8.08 20.92
CA MET A 1 -9.56 9.01 20.43
C MET A 1 -9.76 9.15 18.93
N ASN A 2 -9.80 10.38 18.40
CA ASN A 2 -9.93 10.60 16.96
C ASN A 2 -8.55 10.45 16.31
N ILE A 3 -8.48 9.75 15.17
CA ILE A 3 -7.24 9.49 14.43
C ILE A 3 -7.58 9.62 12.95
N ASP A 4 -6.99 10.60 12.28
CA ASP A 4 -7.26 10.89 10.86
C ASP A 4 -5.95 11.05 10.09
N THR A 5 -5.17 12.10 10.38
CA THR A 5 -3.90 12.40 9.69
C THR A 5 -2.92 11.21 9.69
N ASP A 6 -2.78 10.52 10.82
CA ASP A 6 -1.91 9.34 10.93
C ASP A 6 -2.36 8.20 10.02
N LEU A 7 -3.67 8.02 9.88
CA LEU A 7 -4.25 6.99 9.02
C LEU A 7 -4.13 7.38 7.54
N GLN A 8 -4.33 8.65 7.21
CA GLN A 8 -4.11 9.19 5.87
C GLN A 8 -2.66 8.98 5.43
N TYR A 9 -1.69 9.33 6.29
CA TYR A 9 -0.27 9.13 6.01
C TYR A 9 0.09 7.64 5.89
N ALA A 10 -0.40 6.81 6.81
CA ALA A 10 -0.16 5.37 6.76
C ALA A 10 -0.71 4.73 5.47
N PHE A 11 -1.90 5.12 5.00
CA PHE A 11 -2.44 4.62 3.73
C PHE A 11 -1.58 5.05 2.53
N MET A 12 -1.18 6.32 2.51
CA MET A 12 -0.32 6.86 1.45
C MET A 12 1.04 6.17 1.40
N GLU A 13 1.64 5.86 2.56
CA GLU A 13 2.95 5.21 2.67
C GLU A 13 3.01 3.88 1.92
N GLY A 14 2.03 2.99 2.12
CA GLY A 14 2.02 1.68 1.44
C GLY A 14 1.96 1.81 -0.08
N ILE A 15 1.20 2.78 -0.58
CA ILE A 15 1.13 3.08 -2.02
C ILE A 15 2.44 3.70 -2.52
N ARG A 16 2.97 4.71 -1.81
CA ARG A 16 4.23 5.39 -2.14
C ARG A 16 5.36 4.40 -2.30
N ASP A 17 5.52 3.49 -1.35
CA ASP A 17 6.63 2.55 -1.33
C ASP A 17 6.49 1.51 -2.45
N TYR A 18 5.26 1.05 -2.73
CA TYR A 18 4.98 0.18 -3.88
C TYR A 18 5.33 0.86 -5.21
N MET A 19 4.83 2.08 -5.42
CA MET A 19 5.03 2.83 -6.66
C MET A 19 6.51 3.15 -6.86
N GLY A 20 7.23 3.52 -5.80
CA GLY A 20 8.68 3.73 -5.83
C GLY A 20 9.44 2.47 -6.20
N GLY A 21 9.11 1.33 -5.58
CA GLY A 21 9.77 0.04 -5.84
C GLY A 21 9.41 -0.62 -7.18
N LYS A 22 8.32 -0.19 -7.82
CA LYS A 22 7.84 -0.71 -9.11
C LYS A 22 7.85 0.33 -10.24
N SER A 23 8.48 1.48 -10.04
CA SER A 23 8.46 2.60 -10.99
C SER A 23 8.72 2.20 -12.44
N GLU A 24 9.75 1.39 -12.72
CA GLU A 24 10.08 0.90 -14.07
C GLU A 24 9.00 0.03 -14.70
N TYR A 25 8.26 -0.73 -13.89
CA TYR A 25 7.15 -1.59 -14.32
C TYR A 25 5.83 -0.83 -14.49
N LEU A 26 5.77 0.44 -14.10
CA LEU A 26 4.55 1.26 -14.14
C LEU A 26 4.56 2.30 -15.27
N LYS A 27 5.68 2.46 -15.98
CA LYS A 27 5.84 3.44 -17.07
C LYS A 27 5.06 3.07 -18.34
N ALA A 28 4.84 1.78 -18.58
CA ALA A 28 4.19 1.29 -19.79
C ALA A 28 3.37 0.02 -19.52
N GLN A 29 2.40 -0.28 -20.38
CA GLN A 29 1.61 -1.51 -20.29
C GLN A 29 2.42 -2.77 -20.65
N ILE A 30 3.36 -2.61 -21.59
CA ILE A 30 4.29 -3.64 -22.09
C ILE A 30 5.68 -3.01 -22.10
N GLY A 31 6.70 -3.79 -21.72
CA GLY A 31 8.09 -3.35 -21.64
C GLY A 31 8.49 -2.99 -20.21
N ASN A 32 9.48 -3.68 -19.68
CA ASN A 32 10.03 -3.50 -18.34
C ASN A 32 11.47 -4.04 -18.26
N PRO A 33 12.16 -3.98 -17.11
CA PRO A 33 13.52 -4.50 -16.96
C PRO A 33 13.68 -6.01 -17.26
N ASP A 34 12.60 -6.79 -17.20
CA ASP A 34 12.61 -8.22 -17.54
C ASP A 34 12.51 -8.46 -19.06
N GLY A 35 12.16 -7.44 -19.86
CA GLY A 35 12.12 -7.53 -21.33
C GLY A 35 11.22 -6.48 -21.99
N ALA A 36 11.52 -6.18 -23.26
CA ALA A 36 10.77 -5.19 -24.06
C ALA A 36 9.32 -5.59 -24.34
N ASP A 37 9.02 -6.89 -24.40
CA ASP A 37 7.68 -7.44 -24.65
C ASP A 37 6.98 -7.96 -23.38
N SER A 38 7.58 -7.75 -22.21
CA SER A 38 7.06 -8.26 -20.95
C SER A 38 5.83 -7.46 -20.48
N PRO A 39 4.71 -8.11 -20.11
CA PRO A 39 3.48 -7.43 -19.72
C PRO A 39 3.52 -6.95 -18.26
N ASN A 40 3.09 -5.72 -18.03
CA ASN A 40 3.11 -5.08 -16.70
C ASN A 40 1.80 -5.18 -15.91
N LYS A 41 0.78 -5.86 -16.44
CA LYS A 41 -0.55 -5.92 -15.82
C LYS A 41 -0.53 -6.27 -14.34
N LYS A 42 0.31 -7.22 -13.95
CA LYS A 42 0.44 -7.65 -12.54
C LYS A 42 0.97 -6.58 -11.59
N PHE A 43 1.56 -5.51 -12.11
CA PHE A 43 2.13 -4.42 -11.32
C PHE A 43 1.21 -3.19 -11.25
N TYR A 44 0.62 -2.78 -12.38
CA TYR A 44 -0.25 -1.59 -12.39
C TYR A 44 -1.71 -1.90 -11.98
N ASP A 45 -2.09 -3.18 -11.82
CA ASP A 45 -3.43 -3.56 -11.39
C ASP A 45 -3.78 -2.87 -10.06
N PRO A 46 -4.83 -2.02 -10.01
CA PRO A 46 -5.17 -1.25 -8.83
C PRO A 46 -5.33 -2.08 -7.56
N ARG A 47 -5.79 -3.33 -7.70
CA ARG A 47 -6.00 -4.22 -6.57
C ARG A 47 -4.69 -4.58 -5.86
N VAL A 48 -3.56 -4.46 -6.54
CA VAL A 48 -2.24 -4.75 -5.96
C VAL A 48 -1.78 -3.58 -5.10
N TRP A 49 -1.69 -2.38 -5.67
CA TRP A 49 -1.14 -1.24 -4.94
C TRP A 49 -2.12 -0.61 -3.95
N LEU A 50 -3.43 -0.64 -4.21
CA LEU A 50 -4.44 -0.25 -3.20
C LEU A 50 -4.35 -1.15 -1.97
N ARG A 51 -4.10 -2.45 -2.18
CA ARG A 51 -3.96 -3.40 -1.08
C ARG A 51 -2.73 -3.12 -0.22
N GLU A 52 -1.65 -2.59 -0.80
CA GLU A 52 -0.49 -2.16 0.00
C GLU A 52 -0.83 -0.98 0.91
N GLY A 53 -1.62 0.00 0.44
CA GLY A 53 -2.12 1.09 1.29
C GLY A 53 -3.05 0.60 2.41
N GLU A 54 -3.93 -0.37 2.13
CA GLU A 54 -4.78 -0.97 3.16
C GLU A 54 -3.96 -1.70 4.24
N LYS A 55 -2.88 -2.40 3.86
CA LYS A 55 -2.03 -3.13 4.82
C LYS A 55 -1.36 -2.17 5.81
N THR A 56 -0.77 -1.08 5.32
CA THR A 56 -0.11 -0.09 6.17
C THR A 56 -1.11 0.68 7.03
N PHE A 57 -2.29 0.99 6.48
CA PHE A 57 -3.41 1.56 7.25
C PHE A 57 -3.84 0.64 8.40
N VAL A 58 -4.07 -0.64 8.12
CA VAL A 58 -4.45 -1.63 9.15
C VAL A 58 -3.36 -1.79 10.21
N ALA A 59 -2.08 -1.77 9.81
CA ALA A 59 -0.97 -1.82 10.76
C ALA A 59 -0.99 -0.61 11.72
N ARG A 60 -1.18 0.62 11.20
CA ARG A 60 -1.29 1.82 12.03
C ARG A 60 -2.51 1.79 12.95
N LEU A 61 -3.64 1.28 12.45
CA LEU A 61 -4.88 1.16 13.20
C LEU A 61 -4.76 0.14 14.34
N LYS A 62 -4.12 -1.01 14.10
CA LYS A 62 -3.82 -2.00 15.16
C LYS A 62 -3.02 -1.38 16.30
N LYS A 63 -2.00 -0.59 15.95
CA LYS A 63 -1.20 0.14 16.95
C LYS A 63 -2.06 1.08 17.79
N ALA A 64 -3.00 1.78 17.17
CA ALA A 64 -3.95 2.63 17.89
C ALA A 64 -4.86 1.85 18.85
N PHE A 65 -5.33 0.66 18.46
CA PHE A 65 -6.11 -0.21 19.35
C PHE A 65 -5.31 -0.66 20.57
N GLU A 66 -4.05 -1.04 20.38
CA GLU A 66 -3.12 -1.39 21.47
C GLU A 66 -2.91 -0.20 22.43
N ASP A 67 -2.65 0.99 21.89
CA ASP A 67 -2.40 2.21 22.69
C ASP A 67 -3.65 2.65 23.48
N LEU A 68 -4.85 2.29 23.01
CA LEU A 68 -6.13 2.55 23.67
C LEU A 68 -6.57 1.42 24.60
N ASN A 69 -5.71 0.41 24.83
CA ASN A 69 -6.03 -0.78 25.61
C ASN A 69 -7.32 -1.47 25.16
N ASN A 70 -7.59 -1.45 23.86
CA ASN A 70 -8.82 -1.94 23.25
C ASN A 70 -8.54 -3.12 22.31
N VAL A 71 -8.05 -4.21 22.89
CA VAL A 71 -7.68 -5.44 22.16
C VAL A 71 -8.37 -6.63 22.83
N ASN A 72 -9.07 -7.46 22.04
CA ASN A 72 -9.83 -8.63 22.51
C ASN A 72 -10.89 -8.33 23.59
N THR A 73 -11.65 -7.25 23.41
CA THR A 73 -12.65 -6.72 24.36
C THR A 73 -14.10 -6.93 23.90
N LEU A 74 -14.31 -7.79 22.90
CA LEU A 74 -15.63 -8.09 22.30
C LEU A 74 -16.35 -9.24 23.01
#